data_AF-A0A382PDF8-F1
#
_entry.id   AF-A0A382PDF8-F1
#
_cell.length_a   1.000
_cell.length_b   1.000
_cell.length_c   1.000
_cell.angle_alpha   90.00
_cell.angle_beta   90.00
_cell.angle_gamma   90.00
#
_symmetry.space_group_name_H-M   'P 1'
#
loop_
_entity.id
_entity.type
_entity.pdbx_description
1 polymer ?
#
loop_
_entity_poly.entity_id
_entity_poly.type
_entity_poly.pdbx_seq_one_letter_code
_entity_poly.pdbx_strand_id
1 'polypeptide(L)'
;PAKDRNQIWERLQEITREKLDKRLLARTDYVNHQQAFNVAKAVARFSMGLSKKDETGKLVDLFVGRIQENSSNGFFDDEPDDFGGAYNLYGVTSLIIMRQALQLHANMHLRDRKLPSLRTVAEKYLNLIQSTVRQDGLGWCFGRGVGAYGQMHCISLLLQAIRDEWIQEKDLSKTLDTLRRLFYFFFTTYLDQENGCLVIRDEERTTVDNHTTRMANFDAVRYLCQWARIARSLKGASFDIPTPTPRRSGRFVIFDKSHRKEQGLFIYRDPDSKLHLQLPLVASSNPETSDILAFPHCPGVFDWPATTYLPVMLPELAFGEDRVIPAFYGKNCVTGLGLRNSFY
;
A
#
# COMPACT_ATOMS: atom_id res chain seq x y z
N PRO A 1 -22.46 11.08 -7.45
CA PRO A 1 -23.41 12.11 -7.94
C PRO A 1 -24.03 11.68 -9.28
N ALA A 2 -25.34 11.89 -9.46
CA ALA A 2 -26.03 11.62 -10.72
C ALA A 2 -25.47 12.47 -11.88
N LYS A 3 -25.67 12.02 -13.13
CA LYS A 3 -25.22 12.67 -14.38
C LYS A 3 -25.56 14.17 -14.41
N ASP A 4 -26.80 14.50 -14.02
CA ASP A 4 -27.40 15.84 -14.07
C ASP A 4 -26.93 16.74 -12.91
N ARG A 5 -25.99 16.26 -12.08
CA ARG A 5 -25.36 17.01 -10.99
C ARG A 5 -23.84 17.08 -11.14
N ASN A 6 -23.30 16.63 -12.29
CA ASN A 6 -21.88 16.67 -12.56
C ASN A 6 -21.55 17.77 -13.58
N GLN A 7 -21.21 18.95 -13.06
CA GLN A 7 -20.87 20.14 -13.86
C GLN A 7 -19.71 19.90 -14.85
N ILE A 8 -18.80 18.97 -14.55
CA ILE A 8 -17.70 18.62 -15.47
C ILE A 8 -18.26 17.84 -16.65
N TRP A 9 -19.12 16.85 -16.38
CA TRP A 9 -19.71 16.00 -17.43
C TRP A 9 -20.52 16.78 -18.45
N GLU A 10 -21.30 17.77 -17.99
CA GLU A 10 -22.10 18.65 -18.87
C GLU A 10 -21.23 19.50 -19.79
N ARG A 11 -20.05 19.93 -19.32
CA ARG A 11 -19.09 20.73 -20.10
C ARG A 11 -18.33 19.91 -21.15
N LEU A 12 -18.36 18.58 -21.07
CA LEU A 12 -17.68 17.74 -22.06
C LEU A 12 -18.40 17.80 -23.40
N GLN A 13 -17.64 17.86 -24.48
CA GLN A 13 -18.14 17.65 -25.84
C GLN A 13 -18.75 16.25 -25.99
N GLU A 14 -19.74 16.10 -26.85
CA GLU A 14 -20.44 14.83 -27.08
C GLU A 14 -19.48 13.69 -27.44
N ILE A 15 -18.56 13.93 -28.38
CA ILE A 15 -17.51 12.97 -28.79
C ILE A 15 -16.67 12.50 -27.59
N THR A 16 -16.38 13.41 -26.65
CA THR A 16 -15.63 13.08 -25.44
C THR A 16 -16.45 12.21 -24.49
N ARG A 17 -17.75 12.48 -24.35
CA ARG A 17 -18.67 11.67 -23.54
C ARG A 17 -18.79 10.25 -24.09
N GLU A 18 -18.94 10.09 -25.41
CA GLU A 18 -19.00 8.78 -26.07
C GLU A 18 -17.70 7.98 -25.87
N LYS A 19 -16.54 8.64 -26.06
CA LYS A 19 -15.23 8.01 -25.80
C LYS A 19 -15.09 7.56 -24.35
N LEU A 20 -15.52 8.39 -23.39
CA LEU A 20 -15.50 8.05 -21.97
C LEU A 20 -16.43 6.88 -21.66
N ASP A 21 -17.67 6.90 -22.17
CA ASP A 21 -18.61 5.80 -21.99
C ASP A 21 -18.02 4.47 -22.47
N LYS A 22 -17.43 4.47 -23.68
CA LYS A 22 -16.75 3.28 -24.23
C LYS A 22 -15.57 2.82 -23.37
N ARG A 23 -14.76 3.74 -22.84
CA ARG A 23 -13.58 3.43 -21.99
C ARG A 23 -13.96 2.96 -20.59
N LEU A 24 -15.10 3.41 -20.07
CA LEU A 24 -15.61 3.02 -18.76
C LEU A 24 -16.24 1.62 -18.76
N LEU A 25 -16.52 1.01 -19.92
CA LEU A 25 -16.97 -0.38 -19.97
C LEU A 25 -15.92 -1.32 -19.36
N ALA A 26 -16.30 -2.05 -18.30
CA ALA A 26 -15.50 -3.16 -17.79
C ALA A 26 -15.59 -4.31 -18.80
N ARG A 27 -14.45 -4.73 -19.34
CA ARG A 27 -14.37 -5.78 -20.37
C ARG A 27 -13.37 -6.87 -20.03
N THR A 28 -12.34 -6.51 -19.28
CA THR A 28 -11.28 -7.44 -18.87
C THR A 28 -11.55 -7.96 -17.47
N ASP A 29 -11.39 -9.26 -17.27
CA ASP A 29 -11.39 -9.87 -15.96
C ASP A 29 -9.96 -9.83 -15.39
N TYR A 30 -9.73 -9.03 -14.34
CA TYR A 30 -8.40 -8.86 -13.76
C TYR A 30 -8.27 -9.67 -12.47
N VAL A 31 -7.21 -10.47 -12.37
CA VAL A 31 -6.86 -11.18 -11.14
C VAL A 31 -6.05 -10.32 -10.16
N ASN A 32 -5.46 -9.23 -10.67
CA ASN A 32 -4.60 -8.32 -9.92
C ASN A 32 -5.32 -7.02 -9.52
N HIS A 33 -4.59 -6.06 -8.96
CA HIS A 33 -5.10 -4.79 -8.44
C HIS A 33 -5.91 -3.97 -9.46
N GLN A 34 -5.75 -4.26 -10.75
CA GLN A 34 -6.52 -3.61 -11.79
C GLN A 34 -8.03 -3.89 -11.67
N GLN A 35 -8.42 -4.95 -10.95
CA GLN A 35 -9.80 -5.25 -10.61
C GLN A 35 -10.47 -4.12 -9.81
N ALA A 36 -9.72 -3.38 -8.99
CA ALA A 36 -10.24 -2.19 -8.31
C ALA A 36 -10.74 -1.12 -9.30
N PHE A 37 -10.08 -0.98 -10.46
CA PHE A 37 -10.55 -0.08 -11.51
C PHE A 37 -11.82 -0.60 -12.21
N ASN A 38 -12.03 -1.91 -12.31
CA ASN A 38 -13.30 -2.45 -12.80
C ASN A 38 -14.46 -2.06 -11.88
N VAL A 39 -14.26 -2.14 -10.57
CA VAL A 39 -15.24 -1.70 -9.57
C VAL A 39 -15.50 -0.19 -9.69
N ALA A 40 -14.44 0.62 -9.76
CA ALA A 40 -14.55 2.07 -9.93
C ALA A 40 -15.28 2.47 -11.23
N LYS A 41 -14.98 1.77 -12.33
CA LYS A 41 -15.68 1.93 -13.62
C LYS A 41 -17.16 1.56 -13.50
N ALA A 42 -17.51 0.45 -12.87
CA ALA A 42 -18.89 0.03 -12.67
C ALA A 42 -19.69 1.06 -11.84
N VAL A 43 -19.10 1.54 -10.75
CA VAL A 43 -19.66 2.64 -9.94
C VAL A 43 -19.91 3.87 -10.81
N ALA A 44 -18.91 4.31 -11.57
CA ALA A 44 -19.02 5.51 -12.41
C ALA A 44 -20.14 5.35 -13.43
N ARG A 45 -20.18 4.22 -14.15
CA ARG A 45 -21.21 3.94 -15.16
C ARG A 45 -22.61 3.95 -14.56
N PHE A 46 -22.83 3.20 -13.47
CA PHE A 46 -24.14 3.12 -12.85
C PHE A 46 -24.56 4.47 -12.27
N SER A 47 -23.67 5.11 -11.52
CA SER A 47 -23.97 6.37 -10.82
C SER A 47 -24.15 7.56 -11.76
N MET A 48 -23.54 7.51 -12.96
CA MET A 48 -23.73 8.50 -14.02
C MET A 48 -24.85 8.11 -15.01
N GLY A 49 -25.63 7.07 -14.74
CA GLY A 49 -26.73 6.65 -15.61
C GLY A 49 -26.30 6.15 -16.99
N LEU A 50 -25.03 5.77 -17.16
CA LEU A 50 -24.49 5.17 -18.39
C LEU A 50 -24.82 3.67 -18.49
N SER A 51 -25.28 3.06 -17.41
CA SER A 51 -25.77 1.68 -17.37
C SER A 51 -27.04 1.60 -16.53
N LYS A 52 -28.04 0.83 -17.01
CA LYS A 52 -29.22 0.47 -16.21
C LYS A 52 -28.94 -0.64 -15.20
N LYS A 53 -27.93 -1.46 -15.47
CA LYS A 53 -27.56 -2.62 -14.65
C LYS A 53 -26.39 -2.24 -13.74
N ASP A 54 -26.57 -2.48 -12.44
CA ASP A 54 -25.51 -2.33 -11.44
C ASP A 54 -24.73 -3.64 -11.31
N GLU A 55 -23.45 -3.60 -11.68
CA GLU A 55 -22.53 -4.75 -11.60
C GLU A 55 -21.56 -4.64 -10.43
N THR A 56 -21.58 -3.50 -9.71
CA THR A 56 -20.62 -3.16 -8.67
C THR A 56 -20.56 -4.23 -7.60
N GLY A 57 -21.73 -4.70 -7.13
CA GLY A 57 -21.81 -5.71 -6.08
C GLY A 57 -21.10 -7.01 -6.46
N LYS A 58 -21.28 -7.48 -7.70
CA LYS A 58 -20.65 -8.71 -8.20
C LYS A 58 -19.14 -8.57 -8.33
N LEU A 59 -18.67 -7.41 -8.78
CA LEU A 59 -17.23 -7.16 -8.92
C LEU A 59 -16.52 -7.04 -7.58
N VAL A 60 -17.19 -6.49 -6.56
CA VAL A 60 -16.67 -6.49 -5.18
C VAL A 60 -16.61 -7.92 -4.63
N ASP A 61 -17.66 -8.71 -4.83
CA ASP A 61 -17.68 -10.11 -4.37
C ASP A 61 -16.59 -10.94 -5.05
N LEU A 62 -16.38 -10.73 -6.36
CA LEU A 62 -15.31 -11.38 -7.10
C LEU A 62 -13.92 -11.03 -6.54
N PHE A 63 -13.68 -9.74 -6.25
CA PHE A 63 -12.42 -9.30 -5.65
C PHE A 63 -12.18 -9.94 -4.28
N VAL A 64 -13.20 -9.96 -3.41
CA VAL A 64 -13.08 -10.56 -2.07
C VAL A 64 -12.95 -12.09 -2.15
N GLY A 65 -13.68 -12.75 -3.05
CA GLY A 65 -13.58 -14.19 -3.28
C GLY A 65 -12.17 -14.61 -3.71
N ARG A 66 -11.56 -13.89 -4.66
CA ARG A 66 -10.18 -14.16 -5.11
C ARG A 66 -9.15 -14.01 -4.00
N ILE A 67 -9.35 -13.06 -3.08
CA ILE A 67 -8.49 -12.94 -1.89
C ILE A 67 -8.57 -14.19 -1.02
N GLN A 68 -9.77 -14.75 -0.85
CA GLN A 68 -9.97 -15.95 -0.04
C GLN A 68 -9.41 -17.21 -0.72
N GLU A 69 -9.46 -17.26 -2.06
CA GLU A 69 -8.91 -18.35 -2.86
C GLU A 69 -7.37 -18.37 -2.84
N ASN A 70 -6.73 -17.20 -2.86
CA ASN A 70 -5.28 -17.06 -3.05
C ASN A 70 -4.51 -16.65 -1.77
N SER A 71 -5.19 -16.58 -0.63
CA SER A 71 -4.53 -16.26 0.64
C SER A 71 -5.27 -16.88 1.82
N SER A 72 -4.62 -17.82 2.50
CA SER A 72 -5.20 -18.46 3.70
C SER A 72 -5.47 -17.47 4.84
N ASN A 73 -4.79 -16.32 4.86
CA ASN A 73 -5.02 -15.27 5.85
C ASN A 73 -5.66 -14.02 5.24
N GLY A 74 -6.20 -14.11 4.01
CA GLY A 74 -6.92 -13.08 3.24
C GLY A 74 -6.21 -11.74 3.10
N PHE A 75 -4.92 -11.80 2.76
CA PHE A 75 -4.19 -10.71 2.12
C PHE A 75 -4.34 -10.82 0.60
N PHE A 76 -4.14 -9.70 -0.09
CA PHE A 76 -4.33 -9.65 -1.54
C PHE A 76 -3.03 -10.02 -2.24
N ASP A 77 -3.05 -11.11 -2.98
CA ASP A 77 -1.97 -11.51 -3.88
C ASP A 77 -2.17 -10.79 -5.22
N ASP A 78 -1.23 -9.93 -5.59
CA ASP A 78 -1.33 -9.15 -6.83
C ASP A 78 -0.95 -9.96 -8.08
N GLU A 79 -0.40 -11.16 -7.91
CA GLU A 79 0.06 -12.01 -9.02
C GLU A 79 -0.23 -13.50 -8.76
N PRO A 80 -1.52 -13.88 -8.61
CA PRO A 80 -1.89 -15.22 -8.17
C PRO A 80 -1.69 -16.32 -9.22
N ASP A 81 -1.63 -15.97 -10.52
CA ASP A 81 -1.63 -16.93 -11.62
C ASP A 81 -0.24 -17.55 -11.91
N ASP A 82 0.85 -16.98 -11.37
CA ASP A 82 2.21 -17.50 -11.53
C ASP A 82 2.67 -18.29 -10.27
N PHE A 83 3.83 -17.96 -9.68
CA PHE A 83 4.23 -18.52 -8.40
C PHE A 83 3.29 -18.04 -7.26
N GLY A 84 2.57 -16.94 -7.44
CA GLY A 84 1.81 -16.30 -6.36
C GLY A 84 2.74 -15.75 -5.27
N GLY A 85 2.15 -15.12 -4.28
CA GLY A 85 2.86 -14.55 -3.15
C GLY A 85 3.28 -13.09 -3.32
N ALA A 86 2.70 -12.36 -4.28
CA ALA A 86 2.95 -10.93 -4.51
C ALA A 86 2.14 -10.06 -3.53
N TYR A 87 2.40 -10.21 -2.23
CA TYR A 87 1.75 -9.44 -1.17
C TYR A 87 2.43 -8.07 -0.99
N ASN A 88 1.92 -7.06 -1.69
CA ASN A 88 2.53 -5.72 -1.73
C ASN A 88 1.47 -4.59 -1.54
N LEU A 89 1.88 -3.34 -1.78
CA LEU A 89 1.03 -2.15 -1.61
C LEU A 89 -0.16 -2.06 -2.54
N TYR A 90 -0.22 -2.85 -3.62
CA TYR A 90 -1.36 -2.82 -4.53
C TYR A 90 -2.63 -3.40 -3.92
N GLY A 91 -2.53 -4.27 -2.92
CA GLY A 91 -3.67 -4.66 -2.08
C GLY A 91 -4.26 -3.48 -1.30
N VAL A 92 -3.40 -2.68 -0.66
CA VAL A 92 -3.79 -1.44 0.04
C VAL A 92 -4.43 -0.44 -0.94
N THR A 93 -3.82 -0.28 -2.11
CA THR A 93 -4.28 0.62 -3.18
C THR A 93 -5.67 0.22 -3.67
N SER A 94 -5.90 -1.07 -3.90
CA SER A 94 -7.19 -1.62 -4.34
C SER A 94 -8.31 -1.30 -3.36
N LEU A 95 -8.06 -1.50 -2.06
CA LEU A 95 -9.01 -1.18 -0.99
C LEU A 95 -9.36 0.31 -0.96
N ILE A 96 -8.35 1.20 -1.08
CA ILE A 96 -8.54 2.65 -1.14
C ILE A 96 -9.44 3.03 -2.32
N ILE A 97 -9.12 2.54 -3.52
CA ILE A 97 -9.86 2.87 -4.75
C ILE A 97 -11.30 2.38 -4.65
N MET A 98 -11.50 1.11 -4.29
CA MET A 98 -12.84 0.52 -4.20
C MET A 98 -13.68 1.22 -3.14
N ARG A 99 -13.11 1.50 -1.97
CA ARG A 99 -13.83 2.19 -0.90
C ARG A 99 -14.17 3.64 -1.27
N GLN A 100 -13.29 4.35 -1.97
CA GLN A 100 -13.58 5.69 -2.50
C GLN A 100 -14.68 5.65 -3.57
N ALA A 101 -14.63 4.68 -4.49
CA ALA A 101 -15.65 4.50 -5.51
C ALA A 101 -17.01 4.21 -4.87
N LEU A 102 -17.09 3.28 -3.91
CA LEU A 102 -18.34 2.95 -3.23
C LEU A 102 -18.97 4.15 -2.51
N GLN A 103 -18.18 5.10 -1.99
CA GLN A 103 -18.74 6.34 -1.41
C GLN A 103 -19.40 7.26 -2.44
N LEU A 104 -18.99 7.17 -3.70
CA LEU A 104 -19.56 7.95 -4.80
C LEU A 104 -20.73 7.23 -5.48
N HIS A 105 -21.03 6.00 -5.05
CA HIS A 105 -22.07 5.16 -5.62
C HIS A 105 -23.47 5.75 -5.40
N ALA A 106 -24.28 5.77 -6.46
CA ALA A 106 -25.63 6.34 -6.39
C ALA A 106 -26.61 5.50 -5.53
N ASN A 107 -26.42 4.17 -5.48
CA ASN A 107 -27.20 3.29 -4.61
C ASN A 107 -26.50 3.14 -3.25
N MET A 108 -27.06 3.80 -2.22
CA MET A 108 -26.54 3.77 -0.84
C MET A 108 -26.68 2.38 -0.19
N HIS A 109 -27.76 1.64 -0.47
CA HIS A 109 -27.94 0.29 0.11
C HIS A 109 -26.89 -0.69 -0.38
N LEU A 110 -26.47 -0.59 -1.66
CA LEU A 110 -25.39 -1.42 -2.17
C LEU A 110 -24.06 -1.08 -1.49
N ARG A 111 -23.76 0.21 -1.33
CA ARG A 111 -22.58 0.69 -0.60
C ARG A 111 -22.56 0.13 0.82
N ASP A 112 -23.64 0.31 1.58
CA ASP A 112 -23.71 -0.07 2.99
C ASP A 112 -23.60 -1.59 3.17
N ARG A 113 -24.11 -2.37 2.20
CA ARG A 113 -23.95 -3.83 2.18
C ARG A 113 -22.52 -4.30 1.83
N LYS A 114 -21.79 -3.58 0.99
CA LYS A 114 -20.48 -4.02 0.45
C LYS A 114 -19.26 -3.46 1.17
N LEU A 115 -19.39 -2.31 1.85
CA LEU A 115 -18.31 -1.76 2.66
C LEU A 115 -17.82 -2.70 3.78
N PRO A 116 -18.69 -3.44 4.51
CA PRO A 116 -18.24 -4.40 5.52
C PRO A 116 -17.30 -5.48 4.97
N SER A 117 -17.55 -5.99 3.75
CA SER A 117 -16.68 -6.98 3.12
C SER A 117 -15.27 -6.44 2.85
N LEU A 118 -15.17 -5.17 2.42
CA LEU A 118 -13.87 -4.51 2.23
C LEU A 118 -13.20 -4.19 3.57
N ARG A 119 -13.98 -3.83 4.59
CA ARG A 119 -13.48 -3.59 5.95
C ARG A 119 -12.74 -4.83 6.49
N THR A 120 -13.32 -6.03 6.35
CA THR A 120 -12.69 -7.28 6.82
C THR A 120 -11.32 -7.51 6.20
N VAL A 121 -11.14 -7.17 4.92
CA VAL A 121 -9.82 -7.24 4.25
C VAL A 121 -8.92 -6.10 4.75
N ALA A 122 -9.44 -4.88 4.83
CA ALA A 122 -8.68 -3.70 5.24
C ALA A 122 -8.15 -3.79 6.68
N GLU A 123 -8.88 -4.39 7.63
CA GLU A 123 -8.46 -4.57 9.02
C GLU A 123 -7.12 -5.33 9.12
N LYS A 124 -6.87 -6.28 8.21
CA LYS A 124 -5.60 -7.02 8.14
C LYS A 124 -4.44 -6.10 7.77
N TYR A 125 -4.63 -5.26 6.75
CA TYR A 125 -3.65 -4.26 6.34
C TYR A 125 -3.45 -3.17 7.39
N LEU A 126 -4.52 -2.71 8.05
CA LEU A 126 -4.43 -1.71 9.12
C LEU A 126 -3.57 -2.21 10.28
N ASN A 127 -3.75 -3.47 10.68
CA ASN A 127 -2.94 -4.11 11.72
C ASN A 127 -1.49 -4.30 11.28
N LEU A 128 -1.28 -4.70 10.02
CA LEU A 128 0.05 -4.87 9.44
C LEU A 128 0.80 -3.54 9.39
N ILE A 129 0.21 -2.50 8.80
CA ILE A 129 0.80 -1.16 8.68
C ILE A 129 1.24 -0.65 10.07
N GLN A 130 0.36 -0.70 11.07
CA GLN A 130 0.71 -0.28 12.44
C GLN A 130 1.84 -1.10 13.07
N SER A 131 2.04 -2.35 12.63
CA SER A 131 3.12 -3.23 13.07
C SER A 131 4.41 -3.03 12.28
N THR A 132 4.35 -2.46 11.07
CA THR A 132 5.50 -2.27 10.17
C THR A 132 6.02 -0.84 10.18
N VAL A 133 5.23 0.14 10.63
CA VAL A 133 5.72 1.53 10.70
C VAL A 133 6.96 1.59 11.58
N ARG A 134 8.05 2.08 10.97
CA ARG A 134 9.36 2.26 11.59
C ARG A 134 9.36 3.45 12.54
N GLN A 135 10.39 3.54 13.37
CA GLN A 135 10.54 4.63 14.33
C GLN A 135 10.69 6.00 13.63
N ASP A 136 11.37 6.04 12.48
CA ASP A 136 11.50 7.21 11.62
C ASP A 136 10.19 7.60 10.91
N GLY A 137 9.22 6.70 10.87
CA GLY A 137 7.92 6.91 10.23
C GLY A 137 7.78 6.36 8.81
N LEU A 138 8.74 5.59 8.29
CA LEU A 138 8.51 4.82 7.07
C LEU A 138 7.46 3.72 7.32
N GLY A 139 6.40 3.69 6.50
CA GLY A 139 5.22 2.87 6.76
C GLY A 139 5.27 1.44 6.22
N TRP A 140 5.44 1.34 4.90
CA TRP A 140 5.50 0.08 4.17
C TRP A 140 6.86 0.00 3.48
N CYS A 141 7.61 -1.06 3.78
CA CYS A 141 9.03 -1.13 3.44
C CYS A 141 9.42 -2.43 2.74
N PHE A 142 8.45 -3.15 2.16
CA PHE A 142 8.71 -4.35 1.38
C PHE A 142 7.73 -4.49 0.22
N GLY A 143 8.09 -5.26 -0.80
CA GLY A 143 7.29 -5.51 -1.99
C GLY A 143 7.16 -4.28 -2.88
N ARG A 144 6.55 -4.47 -4.06
CA ARG A 144 6.49 -3.45 -5.10
C ARG A 144 5.74 -2.19 -4.66
N GLY A 145 6.26 -1.04 -5.09
CA GLY A 145 5.61 0.27 -4.93
C GLY A 145 5.95 0.98 -3.61
N VAL A 146 7.00 0.52 -2.93
CA VAL A 146 7.61 1.24 -1.81
C VAL A 146 8.11 2.62 -2.29
N GLY A 147 8.04 3.62 -1.41
CA GLY A 147 8.39 5.01 -1.73
C GLY A 147 7.28 6.00 -1.40
N ALA A 148 7.25 7.13 -2.10
CA ALA A 148 6.27 8.19 -1.89
C ALA A 148 4.82 7.70 -2.00
N TYR A 149 4.50 6.91 -3.03
CA TYR A 149 3.16 6.33 -3.21
C TYR A 149 2.80 5.33 -2.10
N GLY A 150 3.72 4.44 -1.74
CA GLY A 150 3.52 3.53 -0.62
C GLY A 150 3.20 4.25 0.69
N GLN A 151 3.94 5.32 0.97
CA GLN A 151 3.70 6.19 2.11
C GLN A 151 2.32 6.85 2.05
N MET A 152 1.94 7.43 0.89
CA MET A 152 0.63 8.03 0.67
C MET A 152 -0.52 7.03 0.82
N HIS A 153 -0.34 5.79 0.38
CA HIS A 153 -1.36 4.73 0.49
C HIS A 153 -1.57 4.31 1.94
N CYS A 154 -0.51 4.12 2.72
CA CYS A 154 -0.60 3.84 4.16
C CYS A 154 -1.37 4.93 4.92
N ILE A 155 -0.99 6.20 4.70
CA ILE A 155 -1.68 7.36 5.29
C ILE A 155 -3.16 7.38 4.89
N SER A 156 -3.44 7.15 3.61
CA SER A 156 -4.80 7.20 3.06
C SER A 156 -5.70 6.10 3.60
N LEU A 157 -5.19 4.87 3.79
CA LEU A 157 -5.98 3.78 4.34
C LEU A 157 -6.32 4.05 5.81
N LEU A 158 -5.34 4.47 6.62
CA LEU A 158 -5.55 4.81 8.03
C LEU A 158 -6.55 5.94 8.21
N LEU A 159 -6.40 7.06 7.49
CA LEU A 159 -7.36 8.18 7.55
C LEU A 159 -8.77 7.76 7.15
N GLN A 160 -8.90 6.94 6.10
CA GLN A 160 -10.21 6.47 5.66
C GLN A 160 -10.84 5.54 6.69
N ALA A 161 -10.04 4.67 7.34
CA ALA A 161 -10.49 3.77 8.38
C ALA A 161 -10.95 4.52 9.64
N ILE A 162 -10.25 5.60 10.02
CA ILE A 162 -10.68 6.45 11.15
C ILE A 162 -12.02 7.12 10.82
N ARG A 163 -12.14 7.75 9.65
CA ARG A 163 -13.40 8.41 9.24
C ARG A 163 -14.58 7.43 9.18
N ASP A 164 -14.31 6.19 8.79
CA ASP A 164 -15.34 5.16 8.63
C ASP A 164 -15.58 4.32 9.89
N GLU A 165 -14.96 4.69 11.02
CA GLU A 165 -15.11 4.00 12.31
C GLU A 165 -14.72 2.51 12.24
N TRP A 166 -13.72 2.18 11.42
CA TRP A 166 -13.14 0.83 11.34
C TRP A 166 -12.13 0.57 12.46
N ILE A 167 -11.64 1.63 13.09
CA ILE A 167 -10.70 1.58 14.20
C ILE A 167 -11.50 1.60 15.51
N GLN A 168 -11.26 0.62 16.38
CA GLN A 168 -11.87 0.61 17.71
C GLN A 168 -11.33 1.76 18.56
N GLU A 169 -12.16 2.32 19.44
CA GLU A 169 -11.80 3.48 20.27
C GLU A 169 -10.50 3.27 21.05
N LYS A 170 -10.30 2.07 21.63
CA LYS A 170 -9.08 1.69 22.36
C LYS A 170 -7.79 1.73 21.51
N ASP A 171 -7.91 1.56 20.20
CA ASP A 171 -6.80 1.50 19.25
C ASP A 171 -6.58 2.83 18.51
N LEU A 172 -7.47 3.82 18.73
CA LEU A 172 -7.44 5.10 18.04
C LEU A 172 -6.15 5.88 18.33
N SER A 173 -5.73 5.97 19.60
CA SER A 173 -4.49 6.68 19.98
C SER A 173 -3.26 6.08 19.29
N LYS A 174 -3.13 4.75 19.31
CA LYS A 174 -2.04 4.04 18.60
C LYS A 174 -2.06 4.30 17.10
N THR A 175 -3.26 4.32 16.50
CA THR A 175 -3.46 4.60 15.08
C THR A 175 -3.05 6.03 14.73
N LEU A 176 -3.41 7.01 15.56
CA LEU A 176 -3.05 8.42 15.38
C LEU A 176 -1.54 8.66 15.56
N ASP A 177 -0.86 7.99 16.48
CA ASP A 177 0.61 8.07 16.61
C ASP A 177 1.31 7.46 15.38
N THR A 178 0.78 6.35 14.87
CA THR A 178 1.23 5.78 13.60
C THR A 178 1.08 6.77 12.46
N LEU A 179 -0.10 7.40 12.35
CA LEU A 179 -0.40 8.40 11.33
C LEU A 179 0.54 9.62 11.42
N ARG A 180 0.80 10.13 12.63
CA ARG A 180 1.73 11.24 12.88
C ARG A 180 3.13 10.94 12.36
N ARG A 181 3.68 9.75 12.67
CA ARG A 181 4.99 9.33 12.17
C ARG A 181 5.01 9.21 10.65
N LEU A 182 3.97 8.61 10.07
CA LEU A 182 3.86 8.49 8.61
C LEU A 182 3.85 9.84 7.91
N PHE A 183 3.11 10.81 8.47
CA PHE A 183 3.08 12.18 7.97
C PHE A 183 4.43 12.86 8.08
N TYR A 184 5.06 12.80 9.26
CA TYR A 184 6.39 13.38 9.46
C TYR A 184 7.36 12.89 8.40
N PHE A 185 7.50 11.56 8.26
CA PHE A 185 8.37 10.96 7.26
C PHE A 185 8.01 11.38 5.83
N PHE A 186 6.72 11.45 5.50
CA PHE A 186 6.29 11.88 4.17
C PHE A 186 6.72 13.32 3.85
N PHE A 187 6.47 14.24 4.77
CA PHE A 187 6.78 15.67 4.58
C PHE A 187 8.28 15.96 4.63
N THR A 188 9.07 15.22 5.40
CA THR A 188 10.52 15.39 5.45
C THR A 188 11.22 14.73 4.26
N THR A 189 10.69 13.61 3.78
CA THR A 189 11.39 12.74 2.82
C THR A 189 10.93 12.91 1.39
N TYR A 190 9.67 13.30 1.15
CA TYR A 190 9.14 13.33 -0.23
C TYR A 190 8.59 14.69 -0.65
N LEU A 191 8.35 15.63 0.27
CA LEU A 191 7.88 16.96 -0.09
C LEU A 191 9.00 17.98 -0.02
N ASP A 192 9.33 18.58 -1.16
CA ASP A 192 10.05 19.85 -1.20
C ASP A 192 9.08 20.96 -0.79
N GLN A 193 9.26 21.46 0.44
CA GLN A 193 8.40 22.50 1.01
C GLN A 193 8.70 23.89 0.44
N GLU A 194 9.89 24.11 -0.12
CA GLU A 194 10.27 25.39 -0.72
C GLU A 194 9.60 25.54 -2.09
N ASN A 195 9.66 24.49 -2.91
CA ASN A 195 9.10 24.50 -4.27
C ASN A 195 7.67 23.96 -4.35
N GLY A 196 7.16 23.35 -3.27
CA GLY A 196 5.80 22.81 -3.21
C GLY A 196 5.57 21.60 -4.12
N CYS A 197 6.59 20.77 -4.32
CA CYS A 197 6.53 19.61 -5.21
C CYS A 197 7.01 18.32 -4.53
N LEU A 198 6.52 17.18 -4.99
CA LEU A 198 7.02 15.89 -4.56
C LEU A 198 8.33 15.55 -5.26
N VAL A 199 9.31 15.14 -4.45
CA VAL A 199 10.57 14.56 -4.91
C VAL A 199 10.44 13.04 -4.85
N ILE A 200 10.18 12.45 -6.01
CA ILE A 200 10.05 10.99 -6.18
C ILE A 200 11.24 10.37 -6.91
N ARG A 201 12.13 11.20 -7.44
CA ARG A 201 13.38 10.82 -8.11
C ARG A 201 14.45 11.87 -7.84
N ASP A 202 15.62 11.40 -7.42
CA ASP A 202 16.86 12.15 -7.30
C ASP A 202 18.04 11.16 -7.18
N GLU A 203 19.16 11.59 -6.63
CA GLU A 203 20.35 10.73 -6.44
C GLU A 203 20.12 9.57 -5.47
N GLU A 204 19.14 9.70 -4.56
CA GLU A 204 18.88 8.72 -3.49
C GLU A 204 17.55 7.98 -3.66
N ARG A 205 16.59 8.57 -4.40
CA ARG A 205 15.20 8.10 -4.51
C ARG A 205 14.89 7.72 -5.94
N THR A 206 14.07 6.68 -6.10
CA THR A 206 13.53 6.31 -7.41
C THR A 206 12.14 5.69 -7.28
N THR A 207 11.46 5.50 -8.42
CA THR A 207 10.15 4.86 -8.51
C THR A 207 9.89 4.38 -9.94
N VAL A 208 8.86 3.56 -10.14
CA VAL A 208 8.49 2.96 -11.44
C VAL A 208 8.36 4.00 -12.56
N ASP A 209 8.85 3.68 -13.74
CA ASP A 209 9.04 4.61 -14.87
C ASP A 209 7.82 5.45 -15.25
N ASN A 210 6.62 4.87 -15.14
CA ASN A 210 5.38 5.55 -15.49
C ASN A 210 4.95 6.63 -14.47
N HIS A 211 5.53 6.66 -13.26
CA HIS A 211 5.28 7.71 -12.28
C HIS A 211 6.11 8.96 -12.58
N THR A 212 5.70 9.78 -13.54
CA THR A 212 6.39 11.06 -13.80
C THR A 212 6.22 12.04 -12.63
N THR A 213 7.19 12.94 -12.40
CA THR A 213 7.12 14.00 -11.37
C THR A 213 5.84 14.83 -11.50
N ARG A 214 5.43 15.15 -12.73
CA ARG A 214 4.18 15.87 -12.99
C ARG A 214 2.95 15.11 -12.49
N MET A 215 2.84 13.83 -12.82
CA MET A 215 1.71 13.00 -12.38
C MET A 215 1.71 12.82 -10.86
N ALA A 216 2.88 12.60 -10.26
CA ALA A 216 3.03 12.49 -8.82
C ALA A 216 2.59 13.75 -8.08
N ASN A 217 2.90 14.94 -8.60
CA ASN A 217 2.40 16.20 -8.04
C ASN A 217 0.88 16.31 -8.09
N PHE A 218 0.23 15.93 -9.20
CA PHE A 218 -1.23 15.93 -9.28
C PHE A 218 -1.87 14.93 -8.31
N ASP A 219 -1.29 13.74 -8.19
CA ASP A 219 -1.73 12.75 -7.21
C ASP A 219 -1.52 13.26 -5.77
N ALA A 220 -0.39 13.88 -5.47
CA ALA A 220 -0.09 14.47 -4.16
C ALA A 220 -1.16 15.49 -3.78
N VAL A 221 -1.49 16.41 -4.69
CA VAL A 221 -2.55 17.39 -4.46
C VAL A 221 -3.88 16.69 -4.16
N ARG A 222 -4.23 15.66 -4.93
CA ARG A 222 -5.45 14.86 -4.67
C ARG A 222 -5.43 14.23 -3.27
N TYR A 223 -4.32 13.62 -2.87
CA TYR A 223 -4.14 13.02 -1.54
C TYR A 223 -4.22 14.08 -0.44
N LEU A 224 -3.45 15.16 -0.53
CA LEU A 224 -3.43 16.26 0.44
C LEU A 224 -4.83 16.89 0.61
N CYS A 225 -5.53 17.16 -0.49
CA CYS A 225 -6.91 17.67 -0.44
C CYS A 225 -7.88 16.67 0.21
N GLN A 226 -7.69 15.37 -0.01
CA GLN A 226 -8.47 14.34 0.65
C GLN A 226 -8.16 14.28 2.15
N TRP A 227 -6.89 14.25 2.51
CA TRP A 227 -6.44 14.18 3.89
C TRP A 227 -6.88 15.40 4.69
N ALA A 228 -6.77 16.60 4.13
CA ALA A 228 -7.26 17.84 4.75
C ALA A 228 -8.78 17.80 5.01
N ARG A 229 -9.56 17.22 4.09
CA ARG A 229 -11.02 17.04 4.28
C ARG A 229 -11.31 16.05 5.41
N ILE A 230 -10.60 14.93 5.45
CA ILE A 230 -10.79 13.90 6.50
C ILE A 230 -10.33 14.45 7.86
N ALA A 231 -9.19 15.12 7.93
CA ALA A 231 -8.68 15.71 9.17
C ALA A 231 -9.71 16.66 9.80
N ARG A 232 -10.42 17.46 8.99
CA ARG A 232 -11.52 18.32 9.46
C ARG A 232 -12.71 17.58 10.04
N SER A 233 -12.94 16.32 9.68
CA SER A 233 -14.00 15.49 10.29
C SER A 233 -13.55 14.83 11.60
N LEU A 234 -12.26 14.85 11.93
CA LEU A 234 -11.71 14.26 13.17
C LEU A 234 -11.75 15.22 14.38
N LYS A 235 -12.67 16.21 14.38
CA LYS A 235 -12.74 17.24 15.44
C LYS A 235 -12.78 16.60 16.84
N GLY A 236 -11.77 16.87 17.66
CA GLY A 236 -11.66 16.38 19.04
C GLY A 236 -10.63 15.26 19.25
N ALA A 237 -10.04 14.69 18.20
CA ALA A 237 -8.94 13.75 18.35
C ALA A 237 -7.68 14.47 18.89
N SER A 238 -7.23 14.07 20.08
CA SER A 238 -5.96 14.56 20.63
C SER A 238 -4.79 13.88 19.93
N PHE A 239 -3.82 14.68 19.48
CA PHE A 239 -2.54 14.21 18.98
C PHE A 239 -1.45 14.18 20.06
N ASP A 240 -1.78 14.59 21.30
CA ASP A 240 -0.94 14.38 22.48
C ASP A 240 -1.04 12.92 22.92
N ILE A 241 -0.45 12.05 22.11
CA ILE A 241 -0.50 10.61 22.31
C ILE A 241 0.80 10.18 22.99
N PRO A 242 0.74 9.55 24.17
CA PRO A 242 1.90 8.99 24.81
C PRO A 242 2.58 8.01 23.85
N THR A 243 3.88 8.19 23.62
CA THR A 243 4.64 7.24 22.81
C THR A 243 4.63 5.90 23.56
N PRO A 244 4.10 4.82 22.95
CA PRO A 244 4.02 3.53 23.62
C PRO A 244 5.42 3.06 23.99
N THR A 245 5.57 2.49 25.21
CA THR A 245 6.85 1.98 25.68
C THR A 245 7.37 0.94 24.68
N PRO A 246 8.57 1.14 24.11
CA PRO A 246 9.18 0.16 23.24
C PRO A 246 9.34 -1.18 23.97
N ARG A 247 9.00 -2.29 23.32
CA ARG A 247 9.17 -3.64 23.88
C ARG A 247 9.90 -4.52 22.89
N ARG A 248 10.74 -5.42 23.42
CA ARG A 248 11.31 -6.50 22.62
C ARG A 248 10.17 -7.39 22.13
N SER A 249 10.10 -7.63 20.83
CA SER A 249 9.04 -8.43 20.21
C SER A 249 9.54 -9.06 18.90
N GLY A 250 9.10 -10.29 18.64
CA GLY A 250 9.26 -10.97 17.36
C GLY A 250 7.93 -11.62 16.97
N ARG A 251 7.46 -11.37 15.75
CA ARG A 251 6.18 -11.92 15.27
C ARG A 251 6.26 -12.21 13.77
N PHE A 252 5.84 -13.41 13.38
CA PHE A 252 5.62 -13.74 11.97
C PHE A 252 4.16 -13.47 11.58
N VAL A 253 3.96 -12.57 10.63
CA VAL A 253 2.65 -12.27 10.04
C VAL A 253 2.49 -13.13 8.82
N ILE A 254 1.60 -14.11 8.89
CA ILE A 254 1.34 -15.00 7.77
C ILE A 254 0.43 -14.32 6.75
N PHE A 255 0.81 -14.36 5.49
CA PHE A 255 -0.03 -13.98 4.36
C PHE A 255 -0.70 -15.22 3.77
N ASP A 256 0.07 -16.28 3.55
CA ASP A 256 -0.45 -17.56 3.10
C ASP A 256 0.27 -18.73 3.78
N LYS A 257 -0.54 -19.73 4.13
CA LYS A 257 -0.17 -21.00 4.79
C LYS A 257 -0.68 -22.20 4.01
N SER A 258 -1.10 -22.00 2.76
CA SER A 258 -1.50 -23.11 1.90
C SER A 258 -0.35 -24.12 1.81
N HIS A 259 -0.69 -25.40 1.65
CA HIS A 259 0.27 -26.51 1.65
C HIS A 259 1.40 -26.37 0.61
N ARG A 260 1.26 -25.41 -0.32
CA ARG A 260 2.22 -25.16 -1.38
C ARG A 260 3.34 -24.20 -0.93
N LYS A 261 3.06 -23.19 -0.10
CA LYS A 261 4.00 -22.07 0.18
C LYS A 261 3.69 -21.39 1.53
N GLU A 262 4.70 -21.24 2.40
CA GLU A 262 4.61 -20.35 3.56
C GLU A 262 5.08 -18.96 3.14
N GLN A 263 4.17 -17.99 3.12
CA GLN A 263 4.44 -16.60 2.77
C GLN A 263 4.04 -15.70 3.94
N GLY A 264 4.85 -14.69 4.24
CA GLY A 264 4.60 -13.81 5.37
C GLY A 264 5.65 -12.72 5.57
N LEU A 265 5.58 -12.06 6.72
CA LEU A 265 6.51 -11.02 7.14
C LEU A 265 6.93 -11.26 8.59
N PHE A 266 8.22 -11.49 8.81
CA PHE A 266 8.77 -11.51 10.16
C PHE A 266 9.11 -10.09 10.61
N ILE A 267 8.52 -9.65 11.72
CA ILE A 267 8.75 -8.34 12.32
C ILE A 267 9.46 -8.57 13.65
N TYR A 268 10.65 -8.00 13.80
CA TYR A 268 11.43 -8.06 15.03
C TYR A 268 11.84 -6.67 15.50
N ARG A 269 11.67 -6.40 16.80
CA ARG A 269 12.03 -5.14 17.45
C ARG A 269 12.76 -5.46 18.74
N ASP A 270 13.88 -4.81 18.97
CA ASP A 270 14.60 -4.82 20.24
C ASP A 270 15.02 -3.41 20.62
N PRO A 271 14.34 -2.78 21.60
CA PRO A 271 14.66 -1.43 22.04
C PRO A 271 16.09 -1.28 22.59
N ASP A 272 16.61 -2.31 23.26
CA ASP A 272 17.91 -2.27 23.93
C ASP A 272 19.05 -2.12 22.91
N SER A 273 19.02 -2.94 21.86
CA SER A 273 19.97 -2.87 20.74
C SER A 273 19.57 -1.86 19.66
N LYS A 274 18.39 -1.24 19.78
CA LYS A 274 17.74 -0.41 18.74
C LYS A 274 17.48 -1.14 17.42
N LEU A 275 17.55 -2.47 17.42
CA LEU A 275 17.37 -3.28 16.23
C LEU A 275 15.88 -3.31 15.84
N HIS A 276 15.59 -2.97 14.58
CA HIS A 276 14.27 -3.15 13.98
C HIS A 276 14.44 -3.82 12.63
N LEU A 277 13.88 -5.02 12.50
CA LEU A 277 13.98 -5.84 11.30
C LEU A 277 12.60 -6.18 10.78
N GLN A 278 12.47 -6.16 9.46
CA GLN A 278 11.31 -6.63 8.73
C GLN A 278 11.84 -7.54 7.62
N LEU A 279 11.57 -8.83 7.75
CA LEU A 279 12.05 -9.87 6.85
C LEU A 279 10.84 -10.44 6.10
N PRO A 280 10.56 -9.93 4.89
CA PRO A 280 9.52 -10.49 4.04
C PRO A 280 9.95 -11.87 3.53
N LEU A 281 9.05 -12.83 3.66
CA LEU A 281 9.07 -14.11 2.95
C LEU A 281 7.92 -14.04 1.95
N VAL A 282 8.16 -13.38 0.82
CA VAL A 282 7.19 -13.13 -0.25
C VAL A 282 7.87 -13.37 -1.59
N ALA A 283 7.10 -13.72 -2.62
CA ALA A 283 7.64 -13.80 -3.97
C ALA A 283 7.80 -12.39 -4.57
N SER A 284 8.71 -12.25 -5.54
CA SER A 284 8.73 -11.04 -6.36
C SER A 284 7.56 -11.08 -7.33
N SER A 285 6.95 -9.91 -7.58
CA SER A 285 6.09 -9.74 -8.74
C SER A 285 6.92 -9.69 -10.03
N ASN A 286 6.28 -9.80 -11.19
CA ASN A 286 6.83 -9.54 -12.51
C ASN A 286 6.56 -8.07 -12.93
N PRO A 287 7.59 -7.30 -13.36
CA PRO A 287 9.01 -7.65 -13.40
C PRO A 287 9.61 -7.74 -12.00
N GLU A 288 10.67 -8.53 -11.88
CA GLU A 288 11.38 -8.74 -10.62
C GLU A 288 11.91 -7.43 -10.03
N THR A 289 11.76 -7.24 -8.73
CA THR A 289 12.24 -6.05 -8.02
C THR A 289 12.94 -6.43 -6.72
N SER A 290 13.92 -5.63 -6.31
CA SER A 290 14.63 -5.80 -5.03
C SER A 290 13.80 -5.44 -3.80
N ASP A 291 12.60 -4.88 -3.99
CA ASP A 291 11.76 -4.41 -2.87
C ASP A 291 11.30 -5.55 -1.95
N ILE A 292 11.38 -6.81 -2.40
CA ILE A 292 11.03 -8.00 -1.64
C ILE A 292 12.19 -8.59 -0.81
N LEU A 293 13.41 -8.05 -0.92
CA LEU A 293 14.57 -8.59 -0.23
C LEU A 293 14.58 -8.20 1.25
N ALA A 294 15.08 -9.10 2.11
CA ALA A 294 15.14 -8.82 3.52
C ALA A 294 16.19 -7.75 3.82
N PHE A 295 15.75 -6.73 4.54
CA PHE A 295 16.52 -5.52 4.77
C PHE A 295 17.07 -5.53 6.20
N PRO A 296 18.40 -5.57 6.43
CA PRO A 296 18.95 -5.02 7.66
C PRO A 296 19.13 -3.51 7.47
N HIS A 297 18.46 -2.70 8.29
CA HIS A 297 18.65 -1.25 8.25
C HIS A 297 19.75 -0.83 9.22
N CYS A 298 20.77 -0.14 8.69
CA CYS A 298 21.68 0.72 9.43
C CYS A 298 21.66 2.11 8.72
N PRO A 299 20.97 3.13 9.30
CA PRO A 299 20.83 4.43 8.65
C PRO A 299 22.19 5.07 8.42
N GLY A 300 22.43 5.60 7.21
CA GLY A 300 23.72 6.19 6.79
C GLY A 300 24.76 5.19 6.30
N VAL A 301 24.40 3.91 6.15
CA VAL A 301 25.28 2.83 5.69
C VAL A 301 24.63 2.01 4.57
N PHE A 302 23.33 1.69 4.69
CA PHE A 302 22.55 0.95 3.70
C PHE A 302 21.18 1.59 3.48
N ASP A 303 21.09 2.49 2.50
CA ASP A 303 19.82 2.97 1.92
C ASP A 303 19.82 2.54 0.45
N TRP A 304 18.86 1.69 0.08
CA TRP A 304 18.83 1.05 -1.23
C TRP A 304 17.86 1.73 -2.20
N PRO A 305 18.18 1.86 -3.50
CA PRO A 305 17.21 2.35 -4.47
C PRO A 305 16.03 1.38 -4.59
N ALA A 306 14.82 1.89 -4.32
CA ALA A 306 13.58 1.16 -4.61
C ALA A 306 13.57 0.69 -6.07
N THR A 307 12.91 -0.42 -6.39
CA THR A 307 12.65 -0.85 -7.78
C THR A 307 13.87 -1.13 -8.66
N THR A 308 15.10 -1.14 -8.12
CA THR A 308 16.33 -1.40 -8.88
C THR A 308 17.00 -2.67 -8.37
N TYR A 309 17.04 -3.70 -9.22
CA TYR A 309 17.83 -4.89 -8.94
C TYR A 309 19.32 -4.55 -8.92
N LEU A 310 19.91 -4.69 -7.75
CA LEU A 310 21.34 -4.54 -7.51
C LEU A 310 21.68 -5.64 -6.45
N PRO A 311 22.73 -6.44 -6.60
CA PRO A 311 23.11 -7.42 -5.59
C PRO A 311 24.39 -6.95 -4.87
N VAL A 312 24.33 -5.84 -4.13
CA VAL A 312 25.51 -5.38 -3.36
C VAL A 312 25.54 -6.17 -2.06
N MET A 313 26.53 -7.04 -1.92
CA MET A 313 26.78 -7.90 -0.76
C MET A 313 25.74 -9.00 -0.50
N LEU A 314 24.87 -9.30 -1.47
CA LEU A 314 23.99 -10.46 -1.43
C LEU A 314 24.57 -11.59 -2.30
N PRO A 315 24.80 -12.80 -1.76
CA PRO A 315 25.29 -13.91 -2.55
C PRO A 315 24.22 -14.35 -3.56
N GLU A 316 24.58 -14.37 -4.84
CA GLU A 316 23.73 -14.90 -5.91
C GLU A 316 24.01 -16.41 -6.05
N LEU A 317 23.01 -17.24 -5.81
CA LEU A 317 23.10 -18.70 -5.99
C LEU A 317 22.67 -19.07 -7.41
N ALA A 318 23.46 -19.88 -8.10
CA ALA A 318 23.10 -20.41 -9.41
C ALA A 318 22.59 -21.85 -9.30
N PHE A 319 21.38 -22.09 -9.79
CA PHE A 319 20.77 -23.42 -9.91
C PHE A 319 20.51 -23.71 -11.40
N GLY A 320 21.48 -24.33 -12.08
CA GLY A 320 21.40 -24.49 -13.53
C GLY A 320 21.58 -23.15 -14.24
N GLU A 321 20.60 -22.75 -15.06
CA GLU A 321 20.58 -21.42 -15.70
C GLU A 321 19.92 -20.34 -14.83
N ASP A 322 19.22 -20.74 -13.76
CA ASP A 322 18.50 -19.84 -12.88
C ASP A 322 19.43 -19.22 -11.82
N ARG A 323 19.27 -17.92 -11.59
CA ARG A 323 19.96 -17.20 -10.51
C ARG A 323 18.95 -16.83 -9.44
N VAL A 324 19.29 -17.12 -8.19
CA VAL A 324 18.43 -16.88 -7.03
C VAL A 324 19.22 -16.15 -5.96
N ILE A 325 18.68 -15.03 -5.48
CA ILE A 325 19.18 -14.38 -4.26
C ILE A 325 18.36 -14.91 -3.07
N PRO A 326 18.98 -15.60 -2.09
CA PRO A 326 18.28 -16.00 -0.89
C PRO A 326 17.87 -14.75 -0.10
N ALA A 327 16.60 -14.68 0.31
CA ALA A 327 16.07 -13.55 1.07
C ALA A 327 16.83 -13.29 2.40
N PHE A 328 17.54 -14.29 2.94
CA PHE A 328 18.43 -14.14 4.09
C PHE A 328 19.56 -15.19 4.03
N TYR A 329 20.80 -14.79 4.26
CA TYR A 329 21.94 -15.70 4.42
C TYR A 329 22.56 -15.51 5.81
N GLY A 330 22.32 -16.48 6.70
CA GLY A 330 22.72 -16.38 8.10
C GLY A 330 23.43 -17.63 8.62
N LYS A 331 24.75 -17.68 8.41
CA LYS A 331 25.71 -18.14 9.44
C LYS A 331 27.10 -17.57 9.10
N ASN A 332 27.58 -16.61 9.89
CA ASN A 332 28.92 -16.01 9.85
C ASN A 332 29.21 -14.94 8.78
N CYS A 333 28.20 -14.29 8.17
CA CYS A 333 28.46 -13.12 7.33
C CYS A 333 28.56 -11.87 8.22
N VAL A 334 29.78 -11.36 8.40
CA VAL A 334 30.08 -10.13 9.13
C VAL A 334 30.47 -9.07 8.11
N THR A 335 29.72 -7.97 8.04
CA THR A 335 30.10 -6.79 7.26
C THR A 335 30.39 -5.65 8.23
N GLY A 336 31.69 -5.34 8.41
CA GLY A 336 32.13 -4.22 9.23
C GLY A 336 32.18 -2.94 8.41
N LEU A 337 31.53 -1.87 8.90
CA LEU A 337 31.66 -0.52 8.35
C LEU A 337 32.21 0.42 9.41
N GLY A 338 33.50 0.80 9.25
CA GLY A 338 34.17 1.86 10.01
C GLY A 338 35.70 1.70 10.15
N LEU A 339 36.41 2.83 10.18
CA LEU A 339 37.84 2.91 10.51
C LEU A 339 38.01 2.94 12.03
N ARG A 340 38.85 2.01 12.54
CA ARG A 340 39.32 1.85 13.94
C ARG A 340 38.20 1.71 14.99
N ASN A 341 38.09 0.49 15.53
CA ASN A 341 37.26 0.08 16.67
C ASN A 341 35.73 0.13 16.46
N SER A 342 35.24 -0.34 15.31
CA SER A 342 33.81 -0.57 15.07
C SER A 342 33.43 -2.02 15.41
N PHE A 343 32.24 -2.22 15.98
CA PHE A 343 31.72 -3.54 16.39
C PHE A 343 31.64 -4.53 15.21
N TYR A 344 32.09 -5.76 15.47
CA TYR A 344 32.00 -6.92 14.57
C TYR A 344 30.68 -7.65 14.74
#